data_AF-A0AB36J2H8-F1
#
_entry.id   AF-A0AB36J2H8-F1
#
_cell.length_a   1.000
_cell.length_b   1.000
_cell.length_c   1.000
_cell.angle_alpha   90.00
_cell.angle_beta   90.00
_cell.angle_gamma   90.00
#
_symmetry.space_group_name_H-M   'P 1'
#
loop_
_entity.id
_entity.type
_entity.pdbx_description
1 polymer ?
#
loop_
_entity_poly.entity_id
_entity_poly.type
_entity_poly.pdbx_seq_one_letter_code
_entity_poly.pdbx_strand_id
1 'polypeptide(L)'
;MTKITGTSGDGEKILSNFSDFHYSLDAEKSHDNLFFFKVSFKNQFGFMNYEFENNTARQVNLDLDGFPKILGSHNDSTLLNLANKIHSTLE
;
A
#
# COMPACT_ATOMS: atom_id res chain seq x y z
N MET A 1 -12.75 0.17 16.63
CA MET A 1 -11.74 -0.34 15.69
C MET A 1 -10.55 0.59 15.70
N THR A 2 -9.33 0.07 15.82
CA THR A 2 -8.12 0.89 15.93
C THR A 2 -7.67 1.32 14.54
N LYS A 3 -7.67 2.64 14.30
CA LYS A 3 -7.05 3.28 13.13
C LYS A 3 -5.54 3.05 13.16
N ILE A 4 -4.92 3.01 11.98
CA ILE A 4 -3.45 2.98 11.86
C ILE A 4 -2.92 4.40 11.69
N THR A 5 -1.64 4.61 12.03
CA THR A 5 -1.07 5.95 12.25
C THR A 5 0.12 6.27 11.37
N GLY A 6 0.49 5.39 10.44
CA GLY A 6 1.62 5.61 9.53
C GLY A 6 2.96 5.34 10.19
N THR A 7 3.02 4.28 11.00
CA THR A 7 4.21 3.86 11.74
C THR A 7 4.66 2.46 11.35
N SER A 8 5.91 2.10 11.67
CA SER A 8 6.43 0.76 11.42
C SER A 8 5.53 -0.32 12.05
N GLY A 9 5.17 -1.34 11.26
CA GLY A 9 4.26 -2.41 11.64
C GLY A 9 2.81 -2.17 11.23
N ASP A 10 2.47 -1.01 10.66
CA ASP A 10 1.13 -0.79 10.10
C ASP A 10 0.90 -1.59 8.82
N GLY A 11 1.94 -1.88 8.03
CA GLY A 11 1.83 -2.80 6.89
C GLY A 11 1.44 -4.22 7.31
N GLU A 12 2.00 -4.73 8.40
CA GLU A 12 1.67 -6.03 8.98
C GLU A 12 0.21 -6.08 9.46
N LYS A 13 -0.27 -5.00 10.09
CA LYS A 13 -1.68 -4.89 10.53
C LYS A 13 -2.64 -4.94 9.35
N ILE A 14 -2.28 -4.32 8.23
CA ILE A 14 -3.06 -4.39 6.99
C ILE A 14 -3.05 -5.82 6.45
N LEU A 15 -1.88 -6.46 6.33
CA LEU A 15 -1.76 -7.84 5.85
C LEU A 15 -2.58 -8.83 6.69
N SER A 16 -2.54 -8.69 8.01
CA SER A 16 -3.30 -9.50 8.97
C SER A 16 -4.82 -9.29 8.85
N ASN A 17 -5.27 -8.17 8.28
CA ASN A 17 -6.70 -7.85 8.08
C ASN A 17 -6.95 -7.48 6.61
N PHE A 18 -6.33 -8.21 5.68
CA PHE A 18 -6.33 -7.83 4.26
C PHE A 18 -7.73 -7.77 3.64
N SER A 19 -8.72 -8.49 4.20
CA SER A 19 -10.13 -8.39 3.81
C SER A 19 -10.73 -6.99 3.99
N ASP A 20 -10.19 -6.21 4.92
CA ASP A 20 -10.62 -4.84 5.22
C ASP A 20 -9.83 -3.79 4.41
N PHE A 21 -8.86 -4.23 3.60
CA PHE A 21 -8.02 -3.39 2.76
C PHE A 21 -8.56 -3.37 1.34
N HIS A 22 -9.18 -2.25 0.95
CA HIS A 22 -9.72 -2.07 -0.39
C HIS A 22 -8.77 -1.23 -1.22
N TYR A 23 -8.59 -1.61 -2.49
CA TYR A 23 -7.71 -0.92 -3.43
C TYR A 23 -8.32 -0.91 -4.83
N SER A 24 -8.02 0.14 -5.59
CA SER A 24 -8.40 0.27 -6.99
C SER A 24 -7.27 0.93 -7.75
N LEU A 25 -6.89 0.36 -8.89
CA LEU A 25 -5.81 0.88 -9.74
C LEU A 25 -6.22 2.24 -10.31
N ASP A 26 -5.33 3.22 -10.17
CA ASP A 26 -5.44 4.53 -10.78
C ASP A 26 -4.61 4.51 -12.08
N ALA A 27 -5.27 4.14 -13.19
CA ALA A 27 -4.61 3.97 -14.48
C ALA A 27 -4.06 5.27 -15.08
N GLU A 28 -4.58 6.43 -14.67
CA GLU A 28 -4.08 7.73 -15.16
C GLU A 28 -2.75 8.12 -14.50
N LYS A 29 -2.53 7.68 -13.25
CA LYS A 29 -1.28 7.93 -12.50
C LYS A 29 -0.26 6.82 -12.62
N SER A 30 -0.71 5.62 -13.00
CA SER A 30 0.18 4.48 -13.24
C SER A 30 0.85 4.63 -14.60
N HIS A 31 2.16 4.40 -14.67
CA HIS A 31 2.90 4.46 -15.91
C HIS A 31 4.15 3.57 -15.83
N ASP A 32 4.55 2.99 -16.96
CA ASP A 32 5.70 2.09 -17.05
C ASP A 32 5.66 0.96 -16.00
N ASN A 33 6.58 0.98 -15.04
CA ASN A 33 6.67 0.05 -13.91
C ASN A 33 6.08 0.63 -12.61
N LEU A 34 5.60 1.87 -12.60
CA LEU A 34 4.98 2.51 -11.46
C LEU A 34 3.48 2.21 -11.42
N PHE A 35 3.03 1.57 -10.34
CA PHE A 35 1.62 1.31 -10.08
C PHE A 35 1.12 2.25 -8.99
N PHE A 36 -0.01 2.90 -9.24
CA PHE A 36 -0.66 3.80 -8.30
C PHE A 36 -2.06 3.30 -8.00
N PHE A 37 -2.42 3.21 -6.73
CA PHE A 37 -3.72 2.75 -6.25
C PHE A 37 -4.37 3.78 -5.35
N LYS A 38 -5.68 3.97 -5.51
CA LYS A 38 -6.52 4.53 -4.44
C LYS A 38 -6.83 3.42 -3.46
N VAL A 39 -6.59 3.64 -2.18
CA VAL A 39 -6.73 2.61 -1.14
C VAL A 39 -7.58 3.09 0.02
N SER A 40 -8.16 2.14 0.75
CA SER A 40 -8.80 2.41 2.03
C SER A 40 -8.66 1.25 3.01
N PHE A 41 -8.60 1.58 4.29
CA PHE A 41 -8.52 0.62 5.38
C PHE A 41 -9.20 1.18 6.63
N LYS A 42 -10.19 0.46 7.18
CA LYS A 42 -10.88 0.84 8.43
C LYS A 42 -11.36 2.32 8.45
N ASN A 43 -12.01 2.76 7.37
CA ASN A 43 -12.50 4.13 7.14
C ASN A 43 -11.40 5.21 7.05
N GLN A 44 -10.16 4.83 6.78
CA GLN A 44 -9.11 5.76 6.34
C GLN A 44 -8.93 5.60 4.83
N PHE A 45 -8.85 6.70 4.10
CA PHE A 45 -8.71 6.70 2.64
C PHE A 45 -7.38 7.32 2.27
N GLY A 46 -6.85 6.98 1.10
CA GLY A 46 -5.61 7.56 0.62
C GLY A 46 -5.08 6.85 -0.60
N PHE A 47 -3.77 6.69 -0.69
CA PHE A 47 -3.13 6.07 -1.83
C PHE A 47 -2.01 5.12 -1.42
N MET A 48 -1.72 4.21 -2.33
CA MET A 48 -0.52 3.38 -2.30
C MET A 48 0.13 3.42 -3.68
N ASN A 49 1.45 3.56 -3.73
CA ASN A 49 2.19 3.39 -4.97
C ASN A 49 3.43 2.54 -4.75
N TYR A 50 3.89 1.91 -5.83
CA TYR A 50 5.12 1.13 -5.84
C TYR A 50 5.61 0.94 -7.27
N GLU A 51 6.91 0.72 -7.41
CA GLU A 51 7.52 0.25 -8.64
C GLU A 51 7.50 -1.28 -8.67
N PHE A 52 7.29 -1.89 -9.83
CA PHE A 52 7.34 -3.34 -10.00
C PHE A 52 8.43 -3.71 -11.01
N GLU A 53 9.51 -4.33 -10.52
CA GLU A 53 10.68 -4.68 -11.33
C GLU A 53 11.18 -6.07 -10.96
N ASN A 54 11.62 -6.86 -11.94
CA ASN A 54 12.15 -8.20 -11.70
C ASN A 54 11.18 -9.08 -10.86
N ASN A 55 9.89 -9.00 -11.18
CA ASN A 55 8.79 -9.71 -10.49
C ASN A 55 8.69 -9.41 -8.99
N THR A 56 9.10 -8.22 -8.55
CA THR A 56 8.98 -7.81 -7.16
C THR A 56 8.67 -6.32 -7.01
N ALA A 57 7.81 -5.99 -6.05
CA ALA A 57 7.50 -4.62 -5.68
C ALA A 57 8.71 -3.96 -4.98
N ARG A 58 8.92 -2.68 -5.28
CA ARG A 58 9.98 -1.82 -4.75
C ARG A 58 9.42 -0.43 -4.43
N GLN A 59 10.15 0.29 -3.58
CA GLN A 59 9.86 1.70 -3.24
C GLN A 59 8.39 1.94 -2.86
N VAL A 60 7.84 1.08 -2.02
CA VAL A 60 6.41 1.12 -1.71
C VAL A 60 6.11 2.28 -0.78
N ASN A 61 5.13 3.10 -1.14
CA ASN A 61 4.63 4.20 -0.34
C ASN A 61 3.15 3.99 -0.05
N LEU A 62 2.76 4.17 1.21
CA LEU A 62 1.38 4.14 1.67
C LEU A 62 1.06 5.42 2.43
N ASP A 63 -0.04 6.05 2.06
CA ASP A 63 -0.60 7.18 2.78
C ASP A 63 -2.10 6.97 3.00
N LEU A 64 -2.55 7.29 4.20
CA LEU A 64 -3.94 7.18 4.62
C LEU A 64 -4.29 8.37 5.50
N ASP A 65 -5.54 8.82 5.42
CA ASP A 65 -6.04 9.93 6.23
C ASP A 65 -5.70 9.76 7.72
N GLY A 66 -4.99 10.75 8.27
CA GLY A 66 -4.51 10.75 9.66
C GLY A 66 -3.07 10.28 9.83
N PHE A 67 -2.37 9.87 8.78
CA PHE A 67 -0.93 9.66 8.82
C PHE A 67 -0.22 11.01 8.95
N PRO A 68 0.80 11.14 9.83
CA PRO A 68 1.58 12.38 9.94
C PRO A 68 2.53 12.58 8.75
N LYS A 69 2.85 11.49 8.03
CA LYS A 69 3.67 11.44 6.82
C LYS A 69 3.43 10.11 6.09
N ILE A 70 3.80 10.05 4.83
CA ILE A 70 3.80 8.84 4.01
C ILE A 70 4.64 7.74 4.71
N LEU A 71 4.06 6.54 4.81
CA LEU A 71 4.74 5.35 5.27
C LEU A 71 5.43 4.65 4.08
N GLY A 72 6.75 4.77 4.01
CA GLY A 72 7.57 4.11 2.98
C GLY A 72 8.10 2.74 3.42
N SER A 73 8.36 1.85 2.46
CA SER A 73 8.88 0.49 2.71
C SER A 73 10.26 0.45 3.37
N HIS A 74 11.00 1.56 3.34
CA HIS A 74 12.26 1.69 4.07
C HIS A 74 12.05 1.76 5.60
N ASN A 75 10.87 2.21 6.06
CA ASN A 75 10.49 2.25 7.48
C ASN A 75 9.67 1.02 7.89
N ASP A 76 8.97 0.42 6.92
CA ASP A 76 8.15 -0.76 7.12
C ASP A 76 8.26 -1.71 5.92
N SER A 77 9.17 -2.67 6.01
CA SER A 77 9.43 -3.63 4.94
C SER A 77 8.23 -4.53 4.62
N THR A 78 7.25 -4.64 5.52
CA THR A 78 6.03 -5.43 5.27
C THR A 78 5.16 -4.83 4.17
N LEU A 79 5.34 -3.55 3.85
CA LEU A 79 4.71 -2.92 2.69
C LEU A 79 5.10 -3.57 1.36
N LEU A 80 6.29 -4.19 1.26
CA LEU A 80 6.70 -4.94 0.07
C LEU A 80 5.80 -6.18 -0.11
N ASN A 81 5.51 -6.90 0.98
CA ASN A 81 4.62 -8.06 0.96
C ASN A 81 3.19 -7.65 0.62
N LEU A 82 2.73 -6.50 1.15
CA LEU A 82 1.43 -5.94 0.82
C LEU A 82 1.33 -5.59 -0.67
N ALA A 83 2.33 -4.90 -1.21
CA ALA A 83 2.38 -4.54 -2.62
C ALA A 83 2.38 -5.76 -3.54
N ASN A 84 3.23 -6.76 -3.24
CA ASN A 84 3.27 -8.01 -4.00
C ASN A 84 1.93 -8.75 -3.97
N LYS A 85 1.25 -8.77 -2.80
CA LYS A 85 -0.07 -9.41 -2.66
C LYS A 85 -1.16 -8.70 -3.46
N ILE A 86 -1.10 -7.37 -3.56
CA ILE A 86 -2.00 -6.60 -4.44
C ILE A 86 -1.68 -6.90 -5.91
N HIS A 87 -0.40 -6.88 -6.28
CA HIS A 87 0.04 -7.08 -7.66
C HIS A 87 -0.38 -8.44 -8.20
N SER A 88 -0.29 -9.51 -7.40
CA SER A 88 -0.71 -10.86 -7.80
C SER A 88 -2.21 -11.01 -8.06
N THR A 89 -3.02 -9.97 -7.81
CA THR A 89 -4.46 -9.96 -8.15
C THR A 89 -4.77 -9.27 -9.48
N LEU A 90 -3.76 -8.65 -10.10
CA LEU A 90 -3.89 -8.01 -11.40
C LEU A 90 -3.66 -8.99 -12.56
N GLU A 91 -3.05 -10.15 -12.28
CA GLU A 91 -2.82 -11.26 -13.20
C GLU A 91 -4.03 -12.23 -13.21
#